data_AF-A0AAU5HEL4-F1
#
_entry.id   AF-A0AAU5HEL4-F1
#
_cell.length_a   1.000
_cell.length_b   1.000
_cell.length_c   1.000
_cell.angle_alpha   90.00
_cell.angle_beta   90.00
_cell.angle_gamma   90.00
#
_symmetry.space_group_name_H-M   'P 1'
#
loop_
_entity.id
_entity.type
_entity.pdbx_description
1 polymer ?
#
loop_
_entity_poly.entity_id
_entity_poly.type
_entity_poly.pdbx_seq_one_letter_code
_entity_poly.pdbx_strand_id
1 'polypeptide(L)'
;MAQVGRHDRNHYLGLYENREAAESAVVEFREEHPSTRLRKLESVRRNHVRCYDEDTLLAQRARIVDVIESGVKPLIRITTAAGRVLRCSVDHAILTPEGWAKAGELAAGDAVMGAGTAPRPSQALVPPSLRRGIGVWTSMQRDRLIKEKDVCHLCEQTFPRELLALDHKVPVAADLNLALDESNLAPACEPCHARKSADEQALARRGGKIAVAKPDVIVSVAEDGEEMTYDLSVEGPWHNFLANGIVVHNSYNEESGRYRELQPVFYVPGQDRKLVQQGRPGKYEFVDGTPEQHKAVTEAMEASYRQSYDAYQEMLAVGVAREVARATLPVGLFSSMYATCNARSLMHFLALRTQDERARTPSFPQREIAMVAEKMEAEWAKLMPLTYAAYNANGRVSP
;
A
#
# COMPACT_ATOMS: atom_id res chain seq x y z
N MET A 1 -9.45 -26.53 8.39
CA MET A 1 -10.90 -26.24 8.54
C MET A 1 -11.34 -26.96 9.79
N ALA A 2 -12.01 -26.29 10.72
CA ALA A 2 -12.35 -26.85 12.02
C ALA A 2 -13.53 -27.83 11.90
N GLN A 3 -13.35 -29.02 12.45
CA GLN A 3 -14.34 -30.09 12.59
C GLN A 3 -14.72 -30.18 14.07
N VAL A 4 -16.01 -30.14 14.39
CA VAL A 4 -16.55 -30.22 15.75
C VAL A 4 -17.49 -31.43 15.82
N GLY A 5 -17.21 -32.38 16.70
CA GLY A 5 -18.07 -33.55 16.91
C GLY A 5 -19.17 -33.24 17.91
N ARG A 6 -20.42 -33.59 17.60
CA ARG A 6 -21.56 -33.49 18.53
C ARG A 6 -22.44 -34.74 18.38
N HIS A 7 -22.70 -35.44 19.49
CA HIS A 7 -23.61 -36.61 19.58
C HIS A 7 -23.54 -37.52 18.34
N ASP A 8 -22.38 -38.14 18.17
CA ASP A 8 -22.10 -39.19 17.17
C ASP A 8 -22.00 -38.70 15.71
N ARG A 9 -22.06 -37.38 15.47
CA ARG A 9 -21.94 -36.78 14.14
C ARG A 9 -20.83 -35.72 14.10
N ASN A 10 -20.16 -35.64 12.95
CA ASN A 10 -19.11 -34.66 12.68
C ASN A 10 -19.73 -33.42 12.04
N HIS A 11 -19.58 -32.27 12.68
CA HIS A 11 -20.00 -30.98 12.11
C HIS A 11 -18.80 -30.20 11.57
N TYR A 12 -18.94 -29.59 10.39
CA TYR A 12 -17.93 -28.73 9.78
C TYR A 12 -18.37 -27.27 9.86
N LEU A 13 -17.44 -26.35 10.18
CA LEU A 13 -17.72 -24.90 10.34
C LEU A 13 -18.94 -24.58 11.24
N GLY A 14 -18.98 -25.22 12.41
CA GLY A 14 -19.85 -24.80 13.51
C GLY A 14 -21.25 -25.41 13.57
N LEU A 15 -21.87 -25.86 12.47
CA LEU A 15 -23.23 -26.45 12.51
C LEU A 15 -23.58 -27.51 11.43
N TYR A 16 -22.76 -27.74 10.39
CA TYR A 16 -23.18 -28.55 9.22
C TYR A 16 -22.75 -30.02 9.29
N GLU A 17 -23.65 -30.97 9.01
CA GLU A 17 -23.46 -32.43 9.25
C GLU A 17 -22.35 -33.12 8.43
N ASN A 18 -21.88 -32.51 7.35
CA ASN A 18 -20.74 -33.01 6.60
C ASN A 18 -20.07 -31.88 5.80
N ARG A 19 -18.89 -32.17 5.26
CA ARG A 19 -18.07 -31.21 4.52
C ARG A 19 -18.78 -30.67 3.28
N GLU A 20 -19.45 -31.54 2.54
CA GLU A 20 -20.16 -31.18 1.31
C GLU A 20 -21.35 -30.25 1.63
N ALA A 21 -22.07 -30.50 2.73
CA ALA A 21 -23.14 -29.63 3.22
C ALA A 21 -22.61 -28.29 3.76
N ALA A 22 -21.46 -28.27 4.41
CA ALA A 22 -20.83 -27.02 4.85
C ALA A 22 -20.33 -26.18 3.66
N GLU A 23 -19.69 -26.83 2.68
CA GLU A 23 -19.23 -26.19 1.45
C GLU A 23 -20.41 -25.73 0.58
N SER A 24 -21.45 -26.56 0.47
CA SER A 24 -22.69 -26.24 -0.25
C SER A 24 -23.45 -25.12 0.44
N ALA A 25 -23.56 -25.10 1.77
CA ALA A 25 -24.19 -24.00 2.49
C ALA A 25 -23.39 -22.70 2.38
N VAL A 26 -22.05 -22.77 2.29
CA VAL A 26 -21.21 -21.58 2.02
C VAL A 26 -21.38 -21.11 0.56
N VAL A 27 -21.59 -22.01 -0.39
CA VAL A 27 -21.87 -21.68 -1.80
C VAL A 27 -23.28 -21.12 -1.96
N GLU A 28 -24.29 -21.78 -1.42
CA GLU A 28 -25.69 -21.35 -1.35
C GLU A 28 -25.81 -20.02 -0.61
N PHE A 29 -25.08 -19.82 0.50
CA PHE A 29 -24.96 -18.53 1.18
C PHE A 29 -24.32 -17.44 0.30
N ARG A 30 -23.32 -17.76 -0.52
CA ARG A 30 -22.74 -16.79 -1.47
C ARG A 30 -23.70 -16.45 -2.62
N GLU A 31 -24.60 -17.36 -2.97
CA GLU A 31 -25.62 -17.20 -4.00
C GLU A 31 -26.86 -16.44 -3.46
N GLU A 32 -27.29 -16.73 -2.24
CA GLU A 32 -28.44 -16.12 -1.55
C GLU A 32 -28.10 -14.81 -0.82
N HIS A 33 -26.86 -14.66 -0.36
CA HIS A 33 -26.32 -13.48 0.32
C HIS A 33 -25.15 -12.90 -0.46
N PRO A 34 -25.42 -12.25 -1.61
CA PRO A 34 -24.41 -11.48 -2.33
C PRO A 34 -23.72 -10.40 -1.45
N SER A 35 -24.22 -10.12 -0.25
CA SER A 35 -23.69 -9.14 0.68
C SER A 35 -22.50 -9.62 1.55
N THR A 36 -21.97 -10.84 1.40
CA THR A 36 -20.54 -11.05 1.72
C THR A 36 -19.71 -10.38 0.65
N ARG A 37 -19.51 -9.07 0.78
CA ARG A 37 -18.64 -8.24 -0.05
C ARG A 37 -18.50 -8.82 -1.47
N LEU A 38 -19.60 -8.83 -2.23
CA LEU A 38 -19.57 -9.45 -3.56
C LEU A 38 -18.45 -8.78 -4.36
N ARG A 39 -17.49 -9.58 -4.82
CA ARG A 39 -16.58 -9.18 -5.87
C ARG A 39 -17.43 -8.93 -7.10
N LYS A 40 -17.70 -7.66 -7.41
CA LYS A 40 -18.72 -7.35 -8.41
C LYS A 40 -18.29 -7.61 -9.85
N LEU A 41 -16.99 -7.78 -10.14
CA LEU A 41 -16.53 -7.72 -11.52
C LEU A 41 -15.35 -8.66 -11.81
N GLU A 42 -15.60 -9.62 -12.70
CA GLU A 42 -14.57 -10.32 -13.48
C GLU A 42 -13.93 -9.36 -14.52
N SER A 43 -14.63 -8.28 -14.91
CA SER A 43 -14.29 -7.39 -16.04
C SER A 43 -13.41 -6.17 -15.72
N VAL A 44 -13.17 -5.79 -14.44
CA VAL A 44 -12.15 -4.75 -14.10
C VAL A 44 -10.74 -5.32 -13.98
N ARG A 45 -10.57 -6.65 -14.02
CA ARG A 45 -9.27 -7.33 -14.06
C ARG A 45 -8.56 -7.01 -15.38
N ARG A 46 -8.02 -5.79 -15.52
CA ARG A 46 -7.17 -5.22 -16.60
C ARG A 46 -7.23 -3.68 -16.62
N ASN A 47 -8.15 -3.05 -15.89
CA ASN A 47 -8.22 -1.61 -15.80
C ASN A 47 -7.12 -1.05 -14.89
N HIS A 48 -6.56 0.07 -15.28
CA HIS A 48 -5.53 0.78 -14.53
C HIS A 48 -6.10 2.06 -13.96
N VAL A 49 -5.69 2.39 -12.74
CA VAL A 49 -5.93 3.70 -12.14
C VAL A 49 -4.62 4.47 -12.06
N ARG A 50 -4.74 5.80 -12.01
CA ARG A 50 -3.61 6.64 -11.68
C ARG A 50 -3.36 6.53 -10.19
N CYS A 51 -2.15 6.12 -9.82
CA CYS A 51 -1.63 6.19 -8.47
C CYS A 51 -0.48 7.18 -8.43
N TYR A 52 0.07 7.42 -7.25
CA TYR A 52 1.21 8.31 -7.07
C TYR A 52 2.27 7.62 -6.22
N ASP A 53 3.51 7.83 -6.62
CA ASP A 53 4.65 7.47 -5.80
C ASP A 53 4.68 8.41 -4.58
N GLU A 54 4.66 7.86 -3.37
CA GLU A 54 4.49 8.66 -2.14
C GLU A 54 5.72 9.51 -1.82
N ASP A 55 6.91 9.13 -2.29
CA ASP A 55 8.15 9.87 -2.07
C ASP A 55 8.32 11.01 -3.08
N THR A 56 8.04 10.72 -4.35
CA THR A 56 8.31 11.64 -5.47
C THR A 56 7.07 12.41 -5.92
N LEU A 57 5.88 11.97 -5.51
CA LEU A 57 4.57 12.48 -5.94
C LEU A 57 4.35 12.41 -7.45
N LEU A 58 5.15 11.61 -8.15
CA LEU A 58 5.00 11.40 -9.59
C LEU A 58 3.85 10.44 -9.85
N ALA A 59 3.03 10.75 -10.87
CA ALA A 59 1.94 9.86 -11.26
C ALA A 59 2.48 8.55 -11.83
N GLN A 60 1.95 7.45 -11.32
CA GLN A 60 2.20 6.09 -11.75
C GLN A 60 0.88 5.46 -12.22
N ARG A 61 0.96 4.22 -12.71
CA ARG A 61 -0.21 3.41 -13.07
C ARG A 61 -0.20 2.13 -12.25
N ALA A 62 -1.28 1.89 -11.54
CA ALA A 62 -1.50 0.63 -10.83
C ALA A 62 -2.69 -0.09 -11.45
N ARG A 63 -2.59 -1.41 -11.55
CA ARG A 63 -3.69 -2.26 -11.99
C ARG A 63 -4.68 -2.42 -10.84
N ILE A 64 -5.97 -2.35 -11.15
CA ILE A 64 -7.02 -2.72 -10.21
C ILE A 64 -6.96 -4.23 -10.00
N VAL A 65 -6.81 -4.64 -8.74
CA VAL A 65 -6.77 -6.05 -8.31
C VAL A 65 -8.17 -6.50 -7.92
N ASP A 66 -8.89 -5.66 -7.18
CA ASP A 66 -10.25 -5.98 -6.73
C ASP A 66 -11.12 -4.74 -6.46
N VAL A 67 -12.44 -4.94 -6.51
CA VAL A 67 -13.46 -3.95 -6.12
C VAL A 67 -14.44 -4.64 -5.19
N ILE A 68 -14.65 -4.05 -4.02
CA ILE A 68 -15.25 -4.75 -2.90
C ILE A 68 -16.35 -3.89 -2.26
N GLU A 69 -17.58 -4.40 -2.20
CA GLU A 69 -18.68 -3.74 -1.47
C GLU A 69 -18.34 -3.60 0.02
N SER A 70 -18.38 -2.39 0.55
CA SER A 70 -17.94 -2.04 1.91
C SER A 70 -19.10 -1.67 2.85
N GLY A 71 -20.33 -1.90 2.40
CA GLY A 71 -21.55 -1.63 3.13
C GLY A 71 -22.06 -0.21 2.98
N VAL A 72 -23.27 0.02 3.48
CA VAL A 72 -23.86 1.36 3.60
C VAL A 72 -23.15 2.11 4.72
N LYS A 73 -22.56 3.27 4.41
CA LYS A 73 -21.81 4.10 5.36
C LYS A 73 -22.26 5.56 5.27
N PRO A 74 -22.21 6.32 6.39
CA PRO A 74 -22.28 7.78 6.36
C PRO A 74 -21.18 8.37 5.49
N LEU A 75 -21.56 9.29 4.62
CA LEU A 75 -20.68 9.97 3.70
C LEU A 75 -20.45 11.42 4.10
N ILE A 76 -19.27 11.91 3.74
CA ILE A 76 -18.97 13.33 3.69
C ILE A 76 -18.59 13.73 2.27
N ARG A 77 -18.88 14.98 1.94
CA ARG A 77 -18.51 15.65 0.70
C ARG A 77 -17.41 16.65 0.97
N ILE A 78 -16.22 16.37 0.43
CA ILE A 78 -15.07 17.27 0.45
C ILE A 78 -15.02 18.01 -0.89
N THR A 79 -15.03 19.34 -0.85
CA THR A 79 -14.82 20.20 -2.02
C THR A 79 -13.52 20.97 -1.87
N THR A 80 -12.72 21.02 -2.92
CA THR A 80 -11.43 21.74 -2.92
C THR A 80 -11.47 23.04 -3.73
N ALA A 81 -10.46 23.89 -3.57
CA ALA A 81 -10.32 25.17 -4.25
C ALA A 81 -10.17 25.00 -5.77
N ALA A 82 -9.57 23.90 -6.24
CA ALA A 82 -9.56 23.55 -7.66
C ALA A 82 -10.91 23.00 -8.19
N GLY A 83 -11.98 23.02 -7.39
CA GLY A 83 -13.32 22.57 -7.76
C GLY A 83 -13.50 21.06 -7.77
N ARG A 84 -12.62 20.30 -7.12
CA ARG A 84 -12.72 18.83 -7.03
C ARG A 84 -13.71 18.47 -5.94
N VAL A 85 -14.49 17.43 -6.18
CA VAL A 85 -15.49 16.93 -5.23
C VAL A 85 -15.29 15.45 -5.00
N LEU A 86 -14.99 15.09 -3.76
CA LEU A 86 -14.90 13.71 -3.31
C LEU A 86 -16.01 13.43 -2.32
N ARG A 87 -16.76 12.35 -2.59
CA ARG A 87 -17.73 11.76 -1.65
C ARG A 87 -17.10 10.48 -1.12
N CYS A 88 -16.89 10.40 0.18
CA CYS A 88 -16.26 9.23 0.80
C CYS A 88 -16.78 9.03 2.22
N SER A 89 -16.54 7.85 2.79
CA SER A 89 -16.82 7.60 4.19
C SER A 89 -15.81 8.33 5.09
N VAL A 90 -16.23 8.68 6.31
CA VAL A 90 -15.42 9.45 7.27
C VAL A 90 -14.09 8.79 7.65
N ASP A 91 -14.00 7.47 7.54
CA ASP A 91 -12.83 6.64 7.83
C ASP A 91 -11.86 6.50 6.64
N HIS A 92 -12.22 7.01 5.47
CA HIS A 92 -11.41 6.87 4.27
C HIS A 92 -10.14 7.74 4.37
N ALA A 93 -8.96 7.14 4.15
CA ALA A 93 -7.70 7.87 4.23
C ALA A 93 -7.40 8.66 2.95
N ILE A 94 -7.06 9.93 3.11
CA ILE A 94 -6.74 10.89 2.05
C ILE A 94 -5.32 11.39 2.27
N LEU A 95 -4.54 11.51 1.19
CA LEU A 95 -3.16 11.99 1.28
C LEU A 95 -3.16 13.51 1.44
N THR A 96 -2.46 14.01 2.45
CA THR A 96 -2.18 15.42 2.72
C THR A 96 -0.68 15.70 2.53
N PRO A 97 -0.23 16.97 2.53
CA PRO A 97 1.21 17.28 2.53
C PRO A 97 1.98 16.73 3.73
N GLU A 98 1.30 16.48 4.86
CA GLU A 98 1.85 15.96 6.12
C GLU A 98 1.74 14.44 6.25
N GLY A 99 1.03 13.77 5.34
CA GLY A 99 0.85 12.31 5.34
C GLY A 99 -0.61 11.91 5.16
N TRP A 100 -0.95 10.68 5.56
CA TRP A 100 -2.32 10.17 5.45
C TRP A 100 -3.19 10.64 6.61
N ALA A 101 -4.34 11.22 6.31
CA ALA A 101 -5.35 11.64 7.29
C ALA A 101 -6.70 11.02 6.98
N LYS A 102 -7.54 10.76 7.99
CA LYS A 102 -8.91 10.30 7.74
C LYS A 102 -9.77 11.45 7.26
N ALA A 103 -10.68 11.18 6.33
CA ALA A 103 -11.53 12.19 5.73
C ALA A 103 -12.35 12.97 6.78
N GLY A 104 -12.82 12.31 7.84
CA GLY A 104 -13.56 12.95 8.94
C GLY A 104 -12.73 13.80 9.90
N GLU A 105 -11.40 13.76 9.80
CA GLU A 105 -10.48 14.61 10.57
C GLU A 105 -10.12 15.91 9.82
N LEU A 106 -10.49 16.01 8.54
CA LEU A 106 -10.17 17.15 7.68
C LEU A 106 -11.26 18.23 7.77
N ALA A 107 -10.84 19.49 7.71
CA ALA A 107 -11.70 20.67 7.72
C ALA A 107 -11.38 21.63 6.56
N ALA A 108 -12.26 22.62 6.37
CA ALA A 108 -11.96 23.71 5.44
C ALA A 108 -10.70 24.46 5.89
N GLY A 109 -9.79 24.72 4.95
CA GLY A 109 -8.47 25.28 5.19
C GLY A 109 -7.33 24.26 5.15
N ASP A 110 -7.60 22.98 5.39
CA ASP A 110 -6.60 21.93 5.24
C ASP A 110 -6.27 21.68 3.76
N ALA A 111 -5.13 21.05 3.48
CA ALA A 111 -4.70 20.72 2.13
C ALA A 111 -4.71 19.21 1.89
N VAL A 112 -5.20 18.78 0.72
CA VAL A 112 -5.13 17.40 0.24
C VAL A 112 -4.32 17.34 -1.04
N MET A 113 -3.68 16.20 -1.29
CA MET A 113 -2.94 15.98 -2.52
C MET A 113 -3.93 15.69 -3.65
N GLY A 114 -3.94 16.56 -4.66
CA GLY A 114 -4.80 16.48 -5.83
C GLY A 114 -4.03 16.37 -7.14
N ALA A 115 -4.75 16.07 -8.23
CA ALA A 115 -4.17 15.90 -9.55
C ALA A 115 -3.57 17.20 -10.11
N GLY A 116 -2.27 17.23 -10.30
CA GLY A 116 -1.55 18.36 -10.87
C GLY A 116 -0.66 17.98 -12.04
N THR A 117 0.01 18.99 -12.58
CA THR A 117 1.10 18.82 -13.56
C THR A 117 2.32 19.62 -13.14
N ALA A 118 3.50 19.05 -13.37
CA ALA A 118 4.79 19.72 -13.30
C ALA A 118 5.45 19.69 -14.70
N PRO A 119 6.42 20.57 -14.98
CA PRO A 119 7.28 20.40 -16.15
C PRO A 119 7.92 19.01 -16.11
N ARG A 120 7.83 18.23 -17.19
CA ARG A 120 8.49 16.93 -17.26
C ARG A 120 10.00 17.17 -17.24
N PRO A 121 10.76 16.59 -16.30
CA PRO A 121 12.20 16.54 -16.43
C PRO A 121 12.49 15.75 -17.71
N SER A 122 13.06 16.38 -18.73
CA SER A 122 13.46 15.66 -19.94
C SER A 122 14.41 14.52 -19.53
N GLN A 123 14.38 13.38 -20.22
CA GLN A 123 15.46 12.38 -20.13
C GLN A 123 16.86 12.98 -20.40
N ALA A 124 16.89 14.19 -20.98
CA ALA A 124 18.05 15.04 -21.23
C ALA A 124 18.40 16.03 -20.08
N LEU A 125 17.78 15.91 -18.89
CA LEU A 125 18.04 16.82 -17.77
C LEU A 125 19.27 16.35 -16.98
N VAL A 126 20.43 16.84 -17.38
CA VAL A 126 21.67 16.71 -16.59
C VAL A 126 21.42 17.33 -15.21
N PRO A 127 21.55 16.59 -14.10
CA PRO A 127 21.35 17.13 -12.75
C PRO A 127 22.15 18.41 -12.53
N PRO A 128 21.63 19.43 -11.80
CA PRO A 128 22.32 20.71 -11.64
C PRO A 128 23.75 20.60 -11.06
N SER A 129 23.98 19.63 -10.17
CA SER A 129 25.31 19.31 -9.64
C SER A 129 26.26 18.80 -10.73
N LEU A 130 25.80 17.84 -11.54
CA LEU A 130 26.58 17.27 -12.64
C LEU A 130 26.85 18.31 -13.74
N ARG A 131 25.86 19.14 -14.09
CA ARG A 131 26.01 20.22 -15.06
C ARG A 131 27.04 21.26 -14.62
N ARG A 132 27.08 21.60 -13.32
CA ARG A 132 28.14 22.46 -12.76
C ARG A 132 29.51 21.79 -12.87
N GLY A 133 29.61 20.50 -12.54
CA GLY A 133 30.87 19.75 -12.66
C GLY A 133 31.40 19.73 -14.09
N ILE A 134 30.54 19.46 -15.07
CA ILE A 134 30.89 19.47 -16.50
C ILE A 134 31.34 20.88 -16.94
N GLY A 135 30.61 21.94 -16.54
CA GLY A 135 30.99 23.32 -16.87
C GLY A 135 32.34 23.74 -16.31
N VAL A 136 32.67 23.32 -15.08
CA VAL A 136 34.00 23.54 -14.48
C VAL A 136 35.07 22.81 -15.30
N TRP A 137 34.86 21.52 -15.60
CA TRP A 137 35.80 20.74 -16.38
C TRP A 137 36.04 21.32 -17.78
N THR A 138 34.98 21.72 -18.49
CA THR A 138 35.07 22.35 -19.82
C THR A 138 35.85 23.66 -19.77
N SER A 139 35.62 24.48 -18.74
CA SER A 139 36.34 25.75 -18.56
C SER A 139 37.84 25.52 -18.32
N MET A 140 38.21 24.46 -17.59
CA MET A 140 39.61 24.09 -17.36
C MET A 140 40.36 23.68 -18.63
N GLN A 141 39.65 23.23 -19.68
CA GLN A 141 40.29 22.84 -20.94
C GLN A 141 40.55 24.02 -21.89
N ARG A 142 39.96 25.20 -21.62
CA ARG A 142 39.95 26.35 -22.54
C ARG A 142 41.35 26.77 -22.96
N ASP A 143 42.27 26.96 -22.03
CA ASP A 143 43.62 27.46 -22.32
C ASP A 143 44.47 26.49 -23.12
N ARG A 144 44.16 25.18 -23.01
CA ARG A 144 44.85 24.11 -23.73
C ARG A 144 44.27 23.88 -25.13
N LEU A 145 42.94 23.97 -25.27
CA LEU A 145 42.24 23.59 -26.50
C LEU A 145 41.95 24.75 -27.45
N ILE A 146 41.99 26.00 -26.99
CA ILE A 146 41.83 27.18 -27.85
C ILE A 146 43.20 27.83 -28.05
N LYS A 147 43.64 28.03 -29.28
CA LYS A 147 44.90 28.77 -29.58
C LYS A 147 44.77 30.26 -29.26
N GLU A 148 45.86 31.04 -29.31
CA GLU A 148 45.80 32.51 -29.13
C GLU A 148 44.86 33.18 -30.15
N LYS A 149 44.83 32.64 -31.36
CA LYS A 149 43.80 32.88 -32.37
C LYS A 149 43.29 31.55 -32.89
N ASP A 150 41.98 31.38 -32.93
CA ASP A 150 41.36 30.14 -33.36
C ASP A 150 40.07 30.39 -34.16
N VAL A 151 39.57 29.33 -34.80
CA VAL A 151 38.40 29.40 -35.66
C VAL A 151 37.16 28.93 -34.90
N CYS A 152 36.08 29.71 -34.97
CA CYS A 152 34.79 29.27 -34.46
C CYS A 152 34.24 28.13 -35.31
N HIS A 153 33.92 26.99 -34.70
CA HIS A 153 33.42 25.82 -35.43
C HIS A 153 32.03 26.00 -36.06
N LEU A 154 31.28 27.01 -35.63
CA LEU A 154 29.90 27.27 -36.06
C LEU A 154 29.77 28.31 -37.18
N CYS A 155 30.70 29.28 -37.25
CA CYS A 155 30.67 30.33 -38.27
C CYS A 155 31.95 30.42 -39.11
N GLU A 156 32.94 29.59 -38.80
CA GLU A 156 34.20 29.46 -39.54
C GLU A 156 35.07 30.74 -39.59
N GLN A 157 34.74 31.74 -38.77
CA GLN A 157 35.53 32.97 -38.63
C GLN A 157 36.60 32.82 -37.54
N THR A 158 37.70 33.55 -37.72
CA THR A 158 38.84 33.58 -36.79
C THR A 158 38.66 34.66 -35.73
N PHE A 159 38.84 34.28 -34.46
CA PHE A 159 38.74 35.17 -33.32
C PHE A 159 39.97 35.02 -32.40
N PRO A 160 40.34 36.08 -31.65
CA PRO A 160 41.30 35.93 -30.57
C PRO A 160 40.66 35.13 -29.41
N ARG A 161 41.50 34.41 -28.64
CA ARG A 161 41.07 33.46 -27.59
C ARG A 161 40.04 34.06 -26.63
N GLU A 162 40.22 35.32 -26.23
CA GLU A 162 39.36 36.02 -25.29
C GLU A 162 37.90 36.09 -25.74
N LEU A 163 37.63 36.08 -27.06
CA LEU A 163 36.29 36.11 -27.66
C LEU A 163 35.72 34.72 -27.96
N LEU A 164 36.44 33.65 -27.60
CA LEU A 164 36.04 32.26 -27.84
C LEU A 164 35.74 31.54 -26.51
N ALA A 165 34.57 30.91 -26.45
CA ALA A 165 34.20 29.92 -25.45
C ALA A 165 34.47 28.51 -25.98
N LEU A 166 34.61 27.55 -25.06
CA LEU A 166 34.72 26.14 -25.43
C LEU A 166 33.31 25.52 -25.40
N ASP A 167 32.86 25.01 -26.54
CA ASP A 167 31.52 24.48 -26.78
C ASP A 167 31.55 22.97 -27.03
N HIS A 168 30.55 22.24 -26.54
CA HIS A 168 30.37 20.83 -26.89
C HIS A 168 29.71 20.71 -28.28
N LYS A 169 30.39 20.13 -29.27
CA LYS A 169 29.87 19.89 -30.63
C LYS A 169 28.56 19.12 -30.61
N VAL A 170 28.52 18.03 -29.84
CA VAL A 170 27.30 17.31 -29.47
C VAL A 170 26.86 17.80 -28.08
N PRO A 171 25.63 18.34 -27.93
CA PRO A 171 25.15 18.85 -26.65
C PRO A 171 25.22 17.78 -25.56
N VAL A 172 25.65 18.16 -24.34
CA VAL A 172 25.71 17.26 -23.17
C VAL A 172 24.35 16.61 -22.88
N ALA A 173 23.27 17.34 -23.16
CA ALA A 173 21.90 16.87 -22.99
C ALA A 173 21.49 15.81 -24.04
N ALA A 174 22.20 15.73 -25.18
CA ALA A 174 21.96 14.77 -26.24
C ALA A 174 22.73 13.45 -26.03
N ASP A 175 23.98 13.53 -25.53
CA ASP A 175 24.78 12.35 -25.15
C ASP A 175 25.71 12.67 -23.99
N LEU A 176 25.41 12.12 -22.80
CA LEU A 176 26.19 12.35 -21.59
C LEU A 176 27.56 11.66 -21.64
N ASN A 177 27.74 10.62 -22.46
CA ASN A 177 29.01 9.91 -22.58
C ASN A 177 30.09 10.78 -23.23
N LEU A 178 29.69 11.77 -24.04
CA LEU A 178 30.57 12.73 -24.71
C LEU A 178 30.81 13.99 -23.89
N ALA A 179 30.28 14.08 -22.66
CA ALA A 179 30.32 15.30 -21.85
C ALA A 179 31.73 15.67 -21.37
N LEU A 180 32.58 14.66 -21.15
CA LEU A 180 33.98 14.80 -20.72
C LEU A 180 34.97 14.33 -21.79
N ASP A 181 34.51 14.26 -23.05
CA ASP A 181 35.34 13.91 -24.20
C ASP A 181 35.88 15.19 -24.85
N GLU A 182 37.20 15.36 -24.85
CA GLU A 182 37.86 16.52 -25.46
C GLU A 182 37.65 16.58 -26.97
N SER A 183 37.48 15.43 -27.63
CA SER A 183 37.17 15.37 -29.05
C SER A 183 35.79 15.94 -29.35
N ASN A 184 34.92 16.08 -28.36
CA ASN A 184 33.62 16.73 -28.47
C ASN A 184 33.70 18.24 -28.20
N LEU A 185 34.85 18.81 -27.88
CA LEU A 185 35.00 20.25 -27.60
C LEU A 185 35.51 21.00 -28.82
N ALA A 186 35.01 22.22 -29.04
CA ALA A 186 35.49 23.10 -30.09
C ALA A 186 35.31 24.59 -29.73
N PRO A 187 36.16 25.50 -30.25
CA PRO A 187 36.00 26.93 -30.02
C PRO A 187 34.72 27.47 -30.67
N ALA A 188 33.94 28.28 -29.93
CA ALA A 188 32.77 28.97 -30.43
C ALA A 188 32.80 30.44 -30.02
N CYS A 189 32.51 31.36 -30.96
CA CYS A 189 32.37 32.77 -30.61
C CYS A 189 31.11 33.00 -29.78
N GLU A 190 31.13 34.04 -28.94
CA GLU A 190 30.03 34.35 -28.01
C GLU A 190 28.63 34.40 -28.69
N PRO A 191 28.43 35.03 -29.86
CA PRO A 191 27.13 35.04 -30.54
C PRO A 191 26.66 33.64 -30.97
N CYS A 192 27.57 32.82 -31.50
CA CYS A 192 27.23 31.46 -31.96
C CYS A 192 26.96 30.52 -30.79
N HIS A 193 27.78 30.61 -29.74
CA HIS A 193 27.62 29.83 -28.51
C HIS A 193 26.30 30.18 -27.79
N ALA A 194 25.96 31.46 -27.70
CA ALA A 194 24.70 31.93 -27.11
C ALA A 194 23.47 31.44 -27.90
N ARG A 195 23.51 31.53 -29.24
CA ARG A 195 22.43 31.03 -30.11
C ARG A 195 22.21 29.52 -29.93
N LYS A 196 23.29 28.72 -30.04
CA LYS A 196 23.23 27.27 -29.86
C LYS A 196 22.72 26.89 -28.47
N SER A 197 23.21 27.56 -27.42
CA SER A 197 22.72 27.36 -26.05
C SER A 197 21.22 27.66 -25.90
N ALA A 198 20.72 28.71 -26.56
CA ALA A 198 19.31 29.06 -26.53
C ALA A 198 18.44 27.99 -27.24
N ASP A 199 18.90 27.48 -28.39
CA ASP A 199 18.25 26.40 -29.13
C ASP A 199 18.22 25.10 -28.31
N GLU A 200 19.33 24.74 -27.67
CA GLU A 200 19.43 23.58 -26.77
C GLU A 200 18.49 23.69 -25.56
N GLN A 201 18.38 24.89 -24.96
CA GLN A 201 17.43 25.14 -23.87
C GLN A 201 15.98 25.07 -24.33
N ALA A 202 15.67 25.55 -25.54
CA ALA A 202 14.34 25.43 -26.14
C ALA A 202 13.97 23.96 -26.41
N LEU A 203 14.93 23.15 -26.88
CA LEU A 203 14.78 21.70 -27.05
C LEU A 203 14.58 20.97 -25.72
N ALA A 204 15.31 21.32 -24.66
CA ALA A 204 15.12 20.75 -23.31
C ALA A 204 13.73 21.05 -22.72
N ARG A 205 13.14 22.20 -23.04
CA ARG A 205 11.78 22.59 -22.62
C ARG A 205 10.66 21.86 -23.39
N ARG A 206 10.96 21.11 -24.46
CA ARG A 206 9.98 20.30 -25.21
C ARG A 206 9.54 19.01 -24.49
N GLY A 207 10.03 18.72 -23.29
CA GLY A 207 9.69 17.52 -22.51
C GLY A 207 8.20 17.37 -22.14
N GLY A 208 7.40 18.43 -22.28
CA GLY A 208 5.97 18.41 -21.97
C GLY A 208 5.70 18.53 -20.46
N LYS A 209 4.47 18.21 -20.05
CA LYS A 209 4.05 18.19 -18.64
C LYS A 209 4.02 16.74 -18.13
N ILE A 210 4.50 16.50 -16.92
CA ILE A 210 4.33 15.23 -16.20
C ILE A 210 3.22 15.41 -15.15
N ALA A 211 2.40 14.37 -14.98
CA ALA A 211 1.38 14.37 -13.94
C ALA A 211 2.03 14.14 -12.57
N VAL A 212 1.64 14.96 -11.59
CA VAL A 212 2.15 14.92 -10.22
C VAL A 212 1.02 15.18 -9.24
N ALA A 213 1.16 14.77 -7.98
CA ALA A 213 0.26 15.20 -6.93
C ALA A 213 0.67 16.60 -6.45
N LYS A 214 -0.29 17.50 -6.22
CA LYS A 214 -0.05 18.84 -5.67
C LYS A 214 -1.03 19.13 -4.54
N PRO A 215 -0.62 19.87 -3.50
CA PRO A 215 -1.55 20.36 -2.49
C PRO A 215 -2.69 21.16 -3.13
N ASP A 216 -3.91 20.91 -2.68
CA ASP A 216 -5.13 21.61 -3.04
C ASP A 216 -5.96 21.82 -1.77
N VAL A 217 -6.36 23.06 -1.52
CA VAL A 217 -6.97 23.46 -0.26
C VAL A 217 -8.44 23.05 -0.25
N ILE A 218 -8.90 22.46 0.86
CA ILE A 218 -10.30 22.16 1.09
C ILE A 218 -11.05 23.47 1.36
N VAL A 219 -12.11 23.71 0.59
CA VAL A 219 -13.00 24.86 0.79
C VAL A 219 -14.25 24.52 1.59
N SER A 220 -14.68 23.26 1.59
CA SER A 220 -15.81 22.81 2.40
C SER A 220 -15.79 21.31 2.65
N VAL A 221 -16.25 20.91 3.84
CA VAL A 221 -16.60 19.53 4.20
C VAL A 221 -18.04 19.55 4.70
N ALA A 222 -18.90 18.70 4.14
CA ALA A 222 -20.32 18.62 4.52
C ALA A 222 -20.78 17.16 4.63
N GLU A 223 -21.78 16.90 5.48
CA GLU A 223 -22.47 15.61 5.49
C GLU A 223 -23.16 15.34 4.16
N ASP A 224 -23.18 14.09 3.70
CA ASP A 224 -23.65 13.72 2.36
C ASP A 224 -24.44 12.40 2.35
N GLY A 225 -25.23 12.19 3.40
CA GLY A 225 -26.14 11.05 3.55
C GLY A 225 -25.46 9.72 3.84
N GLU A 226 -26.19 8.62 3.65
CA GLU A 226 -25.67 7.25 3.75
C GLU A 226 -25.89 6.52 2.42
N GLU A 227 -24.83 5.93 1.86
CA GLU A 227 -24.91 5.14 0.63
C GLU A 227 -24.03 3.90 0.70
N MET A 228 -24.30 2.91 -0.17
CA MET A 228 -23.42 1.75 -0.36
C MET A 228 -22.04 2.22 -0.86
N THR A 229 -20.99 1.86 -0.13
CA THR A 229 -19.61 2.21 -0.45
C THR A 229 -18.84 1.03 -1.04
N TYR A 230 -17.76 1.33 -1.75
CA TYR A 230 -16.90 0.35 -2.41
C TYR A 230 -15.44 0.65 -2.08
N ASP A 231 -14.67 -0.38 -1.75
CA ASP A 231 -13.23 -0.31 -1.63
C ASP A 231 -12.58 -0.79 -2.94
N LEU A 232 -11.54 -0.09 -3.36
CA LEU A 232 -10.74 -0.44 -4.51
C LEU A 232 -9.36 -0.91 -4.06
N SER A 233 -9.00 -2.15 -4.40
CA SER A 233 -7.65 -2.68 -4.20
C SER A 233 -6.81 -2.53 -5.45
N VAL A 234 -5.63 -1.94 -5.30
CA VAL A 234 -4.69 -1.69 -6.40
C VAL A 234 -3.35 -2.38 -6.15
N GLU A 235 -2.71 -2.81 -7.23
CA GLU A 235 -1.39 -3.42 -7.21
C GLU A 235 -0.35 -2.47 -6.59
N GLY A 236 0.57 -3.02 -5.81
CA GLY A 236 1.62 -2.26 -5.14
C GLY A 236 2.66 -1.67 -6.13
N PRO A 237 3.61 -0.86 -5.64
CA PRO A 237 3.98 -0.72 -4.22
C PRO A 237 3.23 0.38 -3.43
N TRP A 238 2.57 1.34 -4.08
CA TRP A 238 2.10 2.57 -3.40
C TRP A 238 0.66 2.53 -2.88
N HIS A 239 -0.10 1.47 -3.17
CA HIS A 239 -1.44 1.22 -2.60
C HIS A 239 -2.34 2.47 -2.45
N ASN A 240 -2.35 3.34 -3.47
CA ASN A 240 -3.18 4.53 -3.52
C ASN A 240 -3.72 4.75 -4.94
N PHE A 241 -4.72 5.61 -5.09
CA PHE A 241 -5.25 5.97 -6.39
C PHE A 241 -5.90 7.35 -6.39
N LEU A 242 -6.10 7.89 -7.60
CA LEU A 242 -6.77 9.17 -7.81
C LEU A 242 -8.29 8.98 -7.94
N ALA A 243 -9.05 9.47 -6.96
CA ALA A 243 -10.51 9.48 -6.97
C ALA A 243 -11.01 10.92 -7.14
N ASN A 244 -11.73 11.20 -8.24
CA ASN A 244 -12.24 12.54 -8.57
C ASN A 244 -11.19 13.67 -8.47
N GLY A 245 -9.93 13.35 -8.77
CA GLY A 245 -8.85 14.31 -8.72
C GLY A 245 -8.18 14.47 -7.35
N ILE A 246 -8.56 13.70 -6.33
CA ILE A 246 -7.93 13.67 -4.99
C ILE A 246 -7.26 12.31 -4.79
N VAL A 247 -6.07 12.29 -4.17
CA VAL A 247 -5.31 11.07 -3.90
C VAL A 247 -5.83 10.41 -2.63
N VAL A 248 -6.29 9.17 -2.76
CA VAL A 248 -6.89 8.39 -1.68
C VAL A 248 -6.18 7.05 -1.51
N HIS A 249 -6.21 6.51 -0.30
CA HIS A 249 -5.53 5.26 0.03
C HIS A 249 -6.37 4.05 -0.42
N ASN A 250 -5.70 2.94 -0.69
CA ASN A 250 -6.34 1.62 -0.77
C ASN A 250 -6.75 1.19 0.65
N SER A 251 -8.04 1.23 1.00
CA SER A 251 -8.48 0.95 2.38
C SER A 251 -7.91 -0.38 2.94
N TYR A 252 -7.04 -0.30 3.96
CA TYR A 252 -6.79 -1.42 4.87
C TYR A 252 -8.06 -1.58 5.69
N ASN A 253 -8.83 -2.64 5.47
CA ASN A 253 -10.20 -2.70 5.96
C ASN A 253 -10.43 -3.93 6.82
N GLU A 254 -10.58 -3.71 8.13
CA GLU A 254 -11.12 -4.68 9.07
C GLU A 254 -12.63 -4.45 9.22
N GLU A 255 -13.40 -5.54 9.33
CA GLU A 255 -14.84 -5.46 9.55
C GLU A 255 -15.20 -4.64 10.81
N SER A 256 -15.94 -3.54 10.61
CA SER A 256 -16.30 -2.63 11.71
C SER A 256 -17.68 -2.93 12.26
N GLY A 257 -17.73 -3.43 13.50
CA GLY A 257 -18.97 -3.59 14.27
C GLY A 257 -19.67 -2.27 14.65
N ARG A 258 -19.11 -1.09 14.31
CA ARG A 258 -19.80 0.21 14.46
C ARG A 258 -20.85 0.39 13.37
N TYR A 259 -20.50 -0.05 12.16
CA TYR A 259 -21.28 0.21 10.96
C TYR A 259 -22.11 -1.02 10.57
N ARG A 260 -21.69 -2.22 10.95
CA ARG A 260 -22.40 -3.46 10.65
C ARG A 260 -22.77 -4.21 11.92
N GLU A 261 -23.89 -4.93 11.85
CA GLU A 261 -24.19 -5.98 12.80
C GLU A 261 -23.23 -7.17 12.61
N LEU A 262 -22.51 -7.56 13.67
CA LEU A 262 -21.54 -8.64 13.66
C LEU A 262 -22.24 -10.01 13.70
N GLN A 263 -21.76 -10.97 12.91
CA GLN A 263 -22.35 -12.31 12.80
C GLN A 263 -21.88 -13.24 13.94
N PRO A 264 -22.68 -14.25 14.35
CA PRO A 264 -22.37 -15.12 15.48
C PRO A 264 -21.34 -16.21 15.15
N VAL A 265 -20.21 -15.82 14.56
CA VAL A 265 -19.13 -16.74 14.20
C VAL A 265 -18.01 -16.60 15.22
N PHE A 266 -17.74 -17.65 15.98
CA PHE A 266 -16.79 -17.62 17.09
C PHE A 266 -15.71 -18.69 16.97
N TYR A 267 -14.51 -18.36 17.43
CA TYR A 267 -13.39 -19.29 17.57
C TYR A 267 -13.59 -20.20 18.79
N VAL A 268 -13.46 -21.50 18.56
CA VAL A 268 -13.36 -22.55 19.58
C VAL A 268 -12.12 -23.39 19.25
N PRO A 269 -11.24 -23.67 20.22
CA PRO A 269 -10.02 -24.45 19.99
C PRO A 269 -10.33 -25.89 19.58
N GLY A 270 -9.60 -26.40 18.58
CA GLY A 270 -9.65 -27.80 18.18
C GLY A 270 -8.97 -28.75 19.18
N GLN A 271 -9.08 -30.06 18.95
CA GLN A 271 -8.44 -31.07 19.81
C GLN A 271 -6.91 -31.03 19.75
N ASP A 272 -6.34 -30.54 18.65
CA ASP A 272 -4.89 -30.37 18.44
C ASP A 272 -4.32 -29.15 19.19
N ARG A 273 -5.18 -28.33 19.82
CA ARG A 273 -4.75 -27.16 20.57
C ARG A 273 -4.35 -27.55 21.98
N LYS A 274 -3.05 -27.47 22.27
CA LYS A 274 -2.51 -27.58 23.63
C LYS A 274 -3.20 -26.61 24.60
N LEU A 275 -3.79 -27.10 25.68
CA LEU A 275 -4.62 -26.29 26.59
C LEU A 275 -3.94 -25.94 27.91
N VAL A 276 -2.96 -26.75 28.33
CA VAL A 276 -2.41 -26.65 29.68
C VAL A 276 -1.09 -25.90 29.63
N GLN A 277 -0.98 -24.85 30.44
CA GLN A 277 0.22 -24.06 30.60
C GLN A 277 1.01 -24.56 31.82
N GLN A 278 2.28 -24.91 31.61
CA GLN A 278 3.21 -25.33 32.66
C GLN A 278 4.46 -24.45 32.66
N GLY A 279 5.20 -24.43 33.78
CA GLY A 279 6.45 -23.67 33.91
C GLY A 279 6.28 -22.35 34.66
N ARG A 280 7.24 -21.43 34.46
CA ARG A 280 7.34 -20.17 35.21
C ARG A 280 7.00 -18.97 34.31
N PRO A 281 6.54 -17.83 34.87
CA PRO A 281 6.35 -16.59 34.11
C PRO A 281 7.56 -16.28 33.22
N GLY A 282 7.31 -16.10 31.91
CA GLY A 282 8.34 -15.84 30.90
C GLY A 282 8.98 -17.08 30.26
N LYS A 283 8.68 -18.29 30.75
CA LYS A 283 9.14 -19.57 30.14
C LYS A 283 8.08 -20.64 30.33
N TYR A 284 6.95 -20.44 29.65
CA TYR A 284 5.84 -21.37 29.66
C TYR A 284 5.99 -22.44 28.59
N GLU A 285 5.66 -23.67 28.96
CA GLU A 285 5.47 -24.79 28.04
C GLU A 285 3.98 -25.08 27.96
N PHE A 286 3.44 -25.15 26.75
CA PHE A 286 2.08 -25.59 26.52
C PHE A 286 2.10 -27.08 26.23
N VAL A 287 1.23 -27.83 26.90
CA VAL A 287 1.04 -29.27 26.75
C VAL A 287 -0.42 -29.61 26.44
N ASP A 288 -0.65 -30.81 25.95
CA ASP A 288 -1.98 -31.30 25.59
C ASP A 288 -2.92 -31.32 26.80
N GLY A 289 -4.19 -30.99 26.56
CA GLY A 289 -5.23 -31.09 27.57
C GLY A 289 -5.78 -32.52 27.64
N THR A 290 -6.36 -32.88 28.78
CA THR A 290 -7.16 -34.11 28.88
C THR A 290 -8.47 -33.96 28.10
N PRO A 291 -9.13 -35.06 27.69
CA PRO A 291 -10.46 -35.00 27.05
C PRO A 291 -11.49 -34.20 27.87
N GLU A 292 -11.44 -34.30 29.20
CA GLU A 292 -12.30 -33.56 30.12
C GLU A 292 -12.01 -32.06 30.08
N GLN A 293 -10.74 -31.66 29.97
CA GLN A 293 -10.34 -30.26 29.83
C GLN A 293 -10.81 -29.69 28.49
N HIS A 294 -10.64 -30.43 27.39
CA HIS A 294 -11.15 -30.00 26.08
C HIS A 294 -12.67 -29.83 26.08
N LYS A 295 -13.39 -30.78 26.68
CA LYS A 295 -14.84 -30.70 26.85
C LYS A 295 -15.23 -29.47 27.67
N ALA A 296 -14.61 -29.26 28.83
CA ALA A 296 -14.89 -28.13 29.70
C ALA A 296 -14.65 -26.78 29.00
N VAL A 297 -13.55 -26.65 28.25
CA VAL A 297 -13.26 -25.43 27.47
C VAL A 297 -14.31 -25.19 26.40
N THR A 298 -14.66 -26.23 25.63
CA THR A 298 -15.65 -26.12 24.54
C THR A 298 -17.01 -25.71 25.07
N GLU A 299 -17.52 -26.43 26.08
CA GLU A 299 -18.84 -26.17 26.68
C GLU A 299 -18.91 -24.77 27.31
N ALA A 300 -17.86 -24.35 28.03
CA ALA A 300 -17.82 -23.03 28.65
C ALA A 300 -17.77 -21.89 27.61
N MET A 301 -16.97 -22.04 26.55
CA MET A 301 -16.88 -21.05 25.48
C MET A 301 -18.21 -20.94 24.72
N GLU A 302 -18.82 -22.06 24.33
CA GLU A 302 -20.12 -22.07 23.64
C GLU A 302 -21.23 -21.41 24.48
N ALA A 303 -21.30 -21.73 25.78
CA ALA A 303 -22.28 -21.15 26.68
C ALA A 303 -22.10 -19.62 26.80
N SER A 304 -20.86 -19.16 26.98
CA SER A 304 -20.51 -17.74 27.08
C SER A 304 -20.84 -16.97 25.79
N TYR A 305 -20.53 -17.56 24.63
CA TYR A 305 -20.78 -16.94 23.33
C TYR A 305 -22.27 -16.80 23.03
N ARG A 306 -23.09 -17.83 23.32
CA ARG A 306 -24.54 -17.77 23.16
C ARG A 306 -25.14 -16.65 24.01
N GLN A 307 -24.82 -16.65 25.31
CA GLN A 307 -25.32 -15.63 26.23
C GLN A 307 -24.95 -14.21 25.78
N SER A 308 -23.69 -14.02 25.37
CA SER A 308 -23.20 -12.70 24.96
C SER A 308 -23.83 -12.21 23.65
N TYR A 309 -24.06 -13.13 22.71
CA TYR A 309 -24.71 -12.81 21.44
C TYR A 309 -26.20 -12.53 21.61
N ASP A 310 -26.89 -13.27 22.48
CA ASP A 310 -28.29 -13.01 22.82
C ASP A 310 -28.43 -11.60 23.43
N ALA A 311 -27.57 -11.25 24.39
CA ALA A 311 -27.55 -9.90 24.97
C ALA A 311 -27.24 -8.80 23.94
N TYR A 312 -26.33 -9.07 23.00
CA TYR A 312 -26.05 -8.16 21.89
C TYR A 312 -27.30 -7.93 21.01
N GLN A 313 -28.03 -8.99 20.66
CA GLN A 313 -29.26 -8.91 19.88
C GLN A 313 -30.40 -8.18 20.64
N GLU A 314 -30.55 -8.43 21.94
CA GLU A 314 -31.51 -7.72 22.79
C GLU A 314 -31.24 -6.21 22.83
N MET A 315 -29.97 -5.81 22.98
CA MET A 315 -29.56 -4.40 22.95
C MET A 315 -29.88 -3.75 21.60
N LEU A 316 -29.62 -4.43 20.48
CA LEU A 316 -29.98 -3.94 19.15
C LEU A 316 -31.50 -3.81 18.97
N ALA A 317 -32.27 -4.78 19.46
CA ALA A 317 -33.73 -4.81 19.33
C ALA A 317 -34.41 -3.62 20.03
N VAL A 318 -33.84 -3.12 21.13
CA VAL A 318 -34.33 -1.93 21.83
C VAL A 318 -33.69 -0.62 21.34
N GLY A 319 -32.92 -0.66 20.26
CA GLY A 319 -32.37 0.52 19.58
C GLY A 319 -31.06 1.04 20.13
N VAL A 320 -30.30 0.26 20.91
CA VAL A 320 -28.95 0.67 21.35
C VAL A 320 -28.01 0.74 20.15
N ALA A 321 -27.17 1.77 20.09
CA ALA A 321 -26.18 1.94 19.03
C ALA A 321 -25.23 0.73 18.92
N ARG A 322 -24.98 0.26 17.70
CA ARG A 322 -24.12 -0.92 17.41
C ARG A 322 -22.75 -0.84 18.06
N GLU A 323 -22.15 0.36 18.08
CA GLU A 323 -20.83 0.55 18.67
C GLU A 323 -20.76 0.32 20.18
N VAL A 324 -21.90 0.51 20.87
CA VAL A 324 -22.09 0.24 22.30
C VAL A 324 -22.53 -1.21 22.49
N ALA A 325 -23.52 -1.68 21.72
CA ALA A 325 -24.05 -3.04 21.84
C ALA A 325 -22.96 -4.11 21.68
N ARG A 326 -22.07 -3.96 20.71
CA ARG A 326 -20.97 -4.92 20.46
C ARG A 326 -19.99 -5.08 21.62
N ALA A 327 -20.00 -4.19 22.63
CA ALA A 327 -19.12 -4.29 23.78
C ALA A 327 -19.41 -5.52 24.65
N THR A 328 -20.59 -6.15 24.48
CA THR A 328 -20.92 -7.43 25.12
C THR A 328 -20.26 -8.63 24.43
N LEU A 329 -19.78 -8.48 23.18
CA LEU A 329 -19.27 -9.59 22.39
C LEU A 329 -17.85 -10.00 22.84
N PRO A 330 -17.58 -11.30 23.06
CA PRO A 330 -16.26 -11.79 23.45
C PRO A 330 -15.21 -11.66 22.34
N VAL A 331 -13.93 -11.61 22.73
CA VAL A 331 -12.77 -11.55 21.81
C VAL A 331 -12.59 -12.78 20.92
N GLY A 332 -13.36 -13.85 21.17
CA GLY A 332 -13.41 -15.02 20.31
C GLY A 332 -14.26 -14.84 19.05
N LEU A 333 -14.97 -13.72 18.91
CA LEU A 333 -15.72 -13.39 17.70
C LEU A 333 -14.77 -13.24 16.51
N PHE A 334 -15.12 -13.87 15.39
CA PHE A 334 -14.35 -13.70 14.16
C PHE A 334 -14.54 -12.29 13.58
N SER A 335 -13.43 -11.78 13.04
CA SER A 335 -13.36 -10.57 12.23
C SER A 335 -12.69 -10.93 10.90
N SER A 336 -12.81 -10.04 9.92
CA SER A 336 -12.15 -10.16 8.63
C SER A 336 -11.34 -8.91 8.32
N MET A 337 -10.12 -9.06 7.80
CA MET A 337 -9.28 -7.95 7.37
C MET A 337 -8.49 -8.24 6.10
N TYR A 338 -8.16 -7.20 5.34
CA TYR A 338 -7.11 -7.26 4.32
C TYR A 338 -5.78 -6.84 4.91
N ALA A 339 -4.78 -7.72 4.87
CA ALA A 339 -3.44 -7.45 5.35
C ALA A 339 -2.44 -7.34 4.19
N THR A 340 -1.80 -6.17 4.05
CA THR A 340 -0.75 -5.90 3.06
C THR A 340 0.59 -5.63 3.74
N CYS A 341 1.67 -6.18 3.20
CA CYS A 341 3.05 -5.95 3.67
C CYS A 341 4.05 -6.20 2.53
N ASN A 342 5.20 -5.53 2.58
CA ASN A 342 6.35 -5.88 1.74
C ASN A 342 7.13 -7.08 2.33
N ALA A 343 8.04 -7.66 1.55
CA ALA A 343 8.78 -8.87 1.96
C ALA A 343 9.63 -8.67 3.22
N ARG A 344 10.20 -7.48 3.45
CA ARG A 344 10.98 -7.17 4.65
C ARG A 344 10.09 -7.17 5.89
N SER A 345 8.96 -6.47 5.82
CA SER A 345 7.96 -6.46 6.89
C SER A 345 7.41 -7.85 7.17
N LEU A 346 7.19 -8.66 6.13
CA LEU A 346 6.76 -10.06 6.28
C LEU A 346 7.83 -10.89 7.00
N MET A 347 9.11 -10.81 6.60
CA MET A 347 10.20 -11.52 7.29
C MET A 347 10.30 -11.13 8.78
N HIS A 348 10.16 -9.84 9.10
CA HIS A 348 10.12 -9.39 10.49
C HIS A 348 8.92 -9.94 11.26
N PHE A 349 7.74 -9.94 10.64
CA PHE A 349 6.53 -10.55 11.22
C PHE A 349 6.73 -12.06 11.47
N LEU A 350 7.25 -12.80 10.50
CA LEU A 350 7.49 -14.24 10.62
C LEU A 350 8.48 -14.56 11.74
N ALA A 351 9.54 -13.77 11.90
CA ALA A 351 10.53 -13.94 12.97
C ALA A 351 9.89 -13.86 14.38
N LEU A 352 8.83 -13.07 14.52
CA LEU A 352 8.10 -12.90 15.79
C LEU A 352 6.90 -13.83 15.93
N ARG A 353 6.31 -14.30 14.82
CA ARG A 353 5.02 -15.01 14.82
C ARG A 353 5.12 -16.48 14.45
N THR A 354 6.32 -17.02 14.26
CA THR A 354 6.55 -18.46 14.07
C THR A 354 7.49 -19.03 15.12
N GLN A 355 7.34 -20.31 15.44
CA GLN A 355 8.29 -21.06 16.25
C GLN A 355 9.05 -22.01 15.32
N ASP A 356 10.36 -21.79 15.16
CA ASP A 356 11.20 -22.54 14.23
C ASP A 356 12.61 -22.73 14.82
N GLU A 357 13.14 -23.95 14.76
CA GLU A 357 14.44 -24.32 15.33
C GLU A 357 15.62 -23.62 14.63
N ARG A 358 15.44 -23.20 13.37
CA ARG A 358 16.44 -22.46 12.61
C ARG A 358 16.56 -21.00 13.06
N ALA A 359 15.59 -20.49 13.83
CA ALA A 359 15.58 -19.09 14.25
C ALA A 359 16.70 -18.79 15.24
N ARG A 360 17.47 -17.72 14.99
CA ARG A 360 18.54 -17.25 15.89
C ARG A 360 17.98 -16.82 17.25
N THR A 361 16.80 -16.20 17.24
CA THR A 361 16.08 -15.80 18.45
C THR A 361 14.76 -16.53 18.48
N PRO A 362 14.55 -17.46 19.43
CA PRO A 362 13.28 -18.17 19.57
C PRO A 362 12.13 -17.21 19.86
N SER A 363 10.99 -17.41 19.19
CA SER A 363 9.73 -16.75 19.51
C SER A 363 8.72 -17.76 20.05
N PHE A 364 7.82 -17.29 20.91
CA PHE A 364 6.77 -18.09 21.56
C PHE A 364 5.40 -17.46 21.28
N PRO A 365 4.98 -17.35 20.01
CA PRO A 365 3.69 -16.77 19.66
C PRO A 365 2.55 -17.66 20.13
N GLN A 366 1.40 -17.05 20.39
CA GLN A 366 0.14 -17.80 20.53
C GLN A 366 -0.10 -18.63 19.25
N ARG A 367 -0.61 -19.86 19.40
CA ARG A 367 -0.81 -20.78 18.26
C ARG A 367 -1.64 -20.16 17.14
N GLU A 368 -2.69 -19.43 17.50
CA GLU A 368 -3.65 -18.86 16.54
C GLU A 368 -2.98 -17.87 15.56
N ILE A 369 -2.07 -16.99 16.03
CA ILE A 369 -1.33 -16.10 15.13
C ILE A 369 -0.23 -16.84 14.36
N ALA A 370 0.34 -17.90 14.94
CA ALA A 370 1.31 -18.74 14.24
C ALA A 370 0.68 -19.47 13.05
N MET A 371 -0.57 -19.91 13.16
CA MET A 371 -1.31 -20.50 12.03
C MET A 371 -1.47 -19.53 10.85
N VAL A 372 -1.66 -18.24 11.14
CA VAL A 372 -1.71 -17.18 10.11
C VAL A 372 -0.33 -17.01 9.48
N ALA A 373 0.71 -16.89 10.31
CA ALA A 373 2.09 -16.72 9.85
C ALA A 373 2.56 -17.89 8.97
N GLU A 374 2.28 -19.13 9.36
CA GLU A 374 2.59 -20.34 8.57
C GLU A 374 1.97 -20.31 7.17
N LYS A 375 0.70 -19.86 7.07
CA LYS A 375 0.02 -19.72 5.77
C LYS A 375 0.62 -18.60 4.93
N MET A 376 0.91 -17.44 5.53
CA MET A 376 1.55 -16.32 4.83
C MET A 376 2.95 -16.72 4.33
N GLU A 377 3.73 -17.41 5.15
CA GLU A 377 5.06 -17.91 4.80
C GLU A 377 5.00 -18.94 3.67
N ALA A 378 4.04 -19.86 3.71
CA ALA A 378 3.86 -20.86 2.66
C ALA A 378 3.54 -20.24 1.29
N GLU A 379 2.74 -19.17 1.25
CA GLU A 379 2.50 -18.44 0.01
C GLU A 379 3.72 -17.62 -0.43
N TRP A 380 4.40 -16.95 0.51
CA TRP A 380 5.61 -16.19 0.23
C TRP A 380 6.75 -17.06 -0.33
N ALA A 381 6.92 -18.27 0.20
CA ALA A 381 7.93 -19.22 -0.25
C ALA A 381 7.77 -19.61 -1.72
N LYS A 382 6.52 -19.66 -2.23
CA LYS A 382 6.24 -19.92 -3.66
C LYS A 382 6.62 -18.72 -4.54
N LEU A 383 6.39 -17.51 -4.04
CA LEU A 383 6.59 -16.26 -4.79
C LEU A 383 8.04 -15.79 -4.81
N MET A 384 8.78 -15.99 -3.71
CA MET A 384 10.16 -15.51 -3.53
C MET A 384 11.08 -16.60 -2.96
N PRO A 385 11.25 -17.74 -3.65
CA PRO A 385 11.93 -18.92 -3.11
C PRO A 385 13.39 -18.67 -2.71
N LEU A 386 14.12 -17.83 -3.46
CA LEU A 386 15.51 -17.48 -3.14
C LEU A 386 15.62 -16.61 -1.89
N THR A 387 14.72 -15.64 -1.73
CA THR A 387 14.66 -14.78 -0.52
C THR A 387 14.24 -15.60 0.70
N TYR A 388 13.26 -16.49 0.55
CA TYR A 388 12.84 -17.43 1.59
C TYR A 388 13.99 -18.36 2.03
N ALA A 389 14.74 -18.91 1.07
CA ALA A 389 15.90 -19.75 1.38
C ALA A 389 16.99 -18.96 2.12
N ALA A 390 17.31 -17.74 1.66
CA ALA A 390 18.29 -16.88 2.31
C ALA A 390 17.86 -16.48 3.74
N TYR A 391 16.60 -16.11 3.94
CA TYR A 391 16.04 -15.79 5.26
C TYR A 391 16.20 -16.95 6.24
N ASN A 392 15.88 -18.17 5.81
CA ASN A 392 16.03 -19.37 6.63
C ASN A 392 17.50 -19.71 6.91
N ALA A 393 18.38 -19.60 5.91
CA ALA A 393 19.81 -19.86 6.08
C ALA A 393 20.50 -18.86 7.03
N ASN A 394 19.95 -17.64 7.16
CA ASN A 394 20.48 -16.57 8.01
C ASN A 394 19.74 -16.46 9.35
N GLY A 395 19.22 -17.57 9.85
CA GLY A 395 18.67 -17.64 11.20
C GLY A 395 17.31 -16.97 11.35
N ARG A 396 16.53 -16.83 10.27
CA ARG A 396 15.19 -16.23 10.28
C ARG A 396 15.18 -14.80 10.86
N VAL A 397 16.23 -14.03 10.59
CA VAL A 397 16.34 -12.62 10.98
C VAL A 397 16.00 -11.75 9.78
N SER A 398 15.10 -10.78 9.96
CA SER A 398 14.84 -9.78 8.93
C SER A 398 16.10 -8.95 8.64
N PRO A 399 16.45 -8.69 7.37
CA PRO A 399 17.57 -7.84 7.00
C PRO A 399 17.34 -6.35 7.33
#